data_AF-A0A7W0V5R0-F1
#
_entry.id   AF-A0A7W0V5R0-F1
#
_cell.length_a   1.000
_cell.length_b   1.000
_cell.length_c   1.000
_cell.angle_alpha   90.00
_cell.angle_beta   90.00
_cell.angle_gamma   90.00
#
_symmetry.space_group_name_H-M   'P 1'
#
loop_
_entity.id
_entity.type
_entity.pdbx_description
1 polymer ?
#
loop_
_entity_poly.entity_id
_entity_poly.type
_entity_poly.pdbx_seq_one_letter_code
_entity_poly.pdbx_strand_id
1 'polypeptide(L)' 'MATIGFIGLGNMGAPMARNLLAAGHRLTVFDVSPEVMA' A
#
# COMPACT_ATOMS: atom_id res chain seq x y z
N MET A 1 -3.85 -6.48 13.75
CA MET A 1 -2.87 -5.40 13.51
C MET A 1 -1.52 -6.03 13.17
N ALA A 2 -1.05 -5.88 11.93
CA ALA A 2 0.26 -6.36 11.48
C ALA A 2 1.01 -5.22 10.78
N THR A 3 2.34 -5.29 10.73
CA THR A 3 3.16 -4.37 9.93
C THR A 3 3.53 -5.06 8.63
N ILE A 4 3.20 -4.43 7.50
CA ILE A 4 3.28 -5.02 6.16
C ILE A 4 4.15 -4.13 5.27
N GLY A 5 5.20 -4.71 4.68
CA GLY A 5 5.90 -4.10 3.55
C GLY A 5 5.10 -4.33 2.26
N PHE A 6 4.83 -3.28 1.50
CA PHE A 6 4.02 -3.34 0.28
C PHE A 6 4.77 -2.68 -0.88
N ILE A 7 4.93 -3.37 -2.00
CA ILE A 7 5.67 -2.88 -3.16
C ILE A 7 4.72 -2.82 -4.36
N GLY A 8 4.52 -1.62 -4.91
CA GLY A 8 3.68 -1.36 -6.07
C GLY A 8 2.27 -0.89 -5.74
N LEU A 9 1.87 0.26 -6.26
CA LEU A 9 0.57 0.93 -6.12
C LEU A 9 -0.13 1.11 -7.48
N GLY A 10 0.13 0.22 -8.43
CA GLY A 10 -0.62 0.18 -9.70
C GLY A 10 -2.11 -0.18 -9.51
N ASN A 11 -2.81 -0.44 -10.62
CA ASN A 11 -4.26 -0.66 -10.66
C ASN A 11 -4.80 -1.69 -9.64
N MET A 12 -4.01 -2.72 -9.31
CA MET A 12 -4.37 -3.71 -8.29
C MET A 12 -3.79 -3.39 -6.90
N GLY A 13 -2.58 -2.84 -6.84
CA GLY A 13 -1.86 -2.59 -5.60
C GLY A 13 -2.53 -1.54 -4.73
N ALA A 14 -2.95 -0.42 -5.34
CA ALA A 14 -3.61 0.67 -4.61
C ALA A 14 -4.90 0.25 -3.88
N PRO A 15 -5.90 -0.40 -4.50
CA PRO A 15 -7.10 -0.84 -3.78
C PRO A 15 -6.77 -1.91 -2.72
N MET A 16 -5.76 -2.75 -2.95
CA MET A 16 -5.34 -3.75 -1.96
C MET A 16 -4.71 -3.09 -0.73
N ALA A 17 -3.80 -2.12 -0.92
CA ALA A 17 -3.20 -1.35 0.16
C ALA A 17 -4.27 -0.59 0.98
N ARG A 18 -5.28 -0.01 0.32
CA ARG A 18 -6.43 0.62 0.98
C ARG A 18 -7.22 -0.36 1.84
N ASN A 19 -7.50 -1.56 1.35
CA ASN A 19 -8.21 -2.58 2.13
C ASN A 19 -7.40 -3.02 3.36
N LEU A 20 -6.08 -3.18 3.23
CA LEU A 20 -5.22 -3.53 4.36
C LEU A 20 -5.18 -2.42 5.42
N LEU A 21 -5.13 -1.15 5.01
CA LEU A 21 -5.25 -0.01 5.93
C LEU A 21 -6.62 0.01 6.62
N ALA A 22 -7.71 -0.20 5.88
CA ALA A 22 -9.06 -0.24 6.41
C ALA A 22 -9.28 -1.39 7.41
N ALA A 23 -8.60 -2.53 7.21
CA ALA A 23 -8.58 -3.65 8.13
C ALA A 23 -7.72 -3.41 9.38
N GLY A 24 -7.09 -2.23 9.52
CA GLY A 24 -6.28 -1.88 10.68
C GLY A 24 -4.90 -2.54 10.66
N HIS A 25 -4.26 -2.63 9.50
CA HIS A 25 -2.84 -2.94 9.39
C HIS A 25 -2.02 -1.66 9.18
N ARG A 26 -0.74 -1.71 9.58
CA ARG A 26 0.23 -0.65 9.30
C ARG A 26 1.03 -1.03 8.05
N LEU A 27 1.11 -0.13 7.07
CA LEU A 27 1.84 -0.37 5.84
C LEU A 27 3.08 0.51 5.73
N THR A 28 4.17 -0.07 5.24
CA THR A 28 5.30 0.66 4.66
C THR A 28 5.30 0.37 3.17
N VAL A 29 5.08 1.40 2.37
CA VAL A 29 4.85 1.26 0.93
C VAL A 29 6.03 1.81 0.14
N PHE A 30 6.38 1.13 -0.95
CA PHE A 30 7.33 1.59 -1.94
C PHE A 30 6.74 1.43 -3.35
N ASP A 31 6.95 2.43 -4.20
CA ASP A 31 6.73 2.33 -5.64
C ASP A 31 7.92 2.96 -6.39
N VAL A 32 8.18 2.48 -7.60
CA VAL A 32 9.21 3.04 -8.49
C VAL A 32 8.78 4.37 -9.09
N SER A 33 7.48 4.63 -9.16
CA SER A 33 6.85 5.88 -9.58
C SER A 33 6.51 6.67 -8.31
N PRO A 34 7.28 7.71 -7.94
CA PRO A 34 7.03 8.46 -6.72
C PRO A 34 5.67 9.17 -6.74
N GLU A 35 5.17 9.53 -7.93
CA GLU A 35 3.88 10.22 -8.07
C GLU A 35 2.67 9.40 -7.59
N VAL A 36 2.74 8.07 -7.54
CA VAL A 36 1.63 7.24 -7.07
C VAL A 36 1.60 7.06 -5.54
N MET A 37 2.61 7.57 -4.82
CA MET A 37 2.68 7.54 -3.36
C MET A 37 2.10 8.80 -2.68
N ALA A 38 1.61 9.77 -3.46
CA ALA A 38 0.98 11.00 -2.97
C ALA A 38 -0.49 10.79 -2.58
#